data_AF-A0AAT9RF91-F1
#
_entry.id   AF-A0AAT9RF91-F1
#
_cell.length_a   1.000
_cell.length_b   1.000
_cell.length_c   1.000
_cell.angle_alpha   90.00
_cell.angle_beta   90.00
_cell.angle_gamma   90.00
#
_symmetry.space_group_name_H-M   'P 1'
#
loop_
_entity.id
_entity.type
_entity.pdbx_description
1 polymer ?
#
loop_
_entity_poly.entity_id
_entity_poly.type
_entity_poly.pdbx_seq_one_letter_code
_entity_poly.pdbx_strand_id
1 'polypeptide(L)'
;MSGGVVYVGSDDGNLYAVDALTGKQKWKFTVGAIVYSSPAVLGDAVYVGSKNGNLYAVRADTGKPLWRYRTGADIRSSPTAIDATVYVGNDSGAVFAVNR
;
A
#
# COMPACT_ATOMS: atom_id res chain seq x y z
N MET A 1 -4.75 -8.55 5.49
CA MET A 1 -3.87 -9.25 6.46
C MET A 1 -3.22 -10.44 5.76
N SER A 2 -2.01 -10.84 6.17
CA SER A 2 -1.37 -12.07 5.69
C SER A 2 -0.45 -12.62 6.78
N GLY A 3 -0.41 -13.94 6.97
CA GLY A 3 0.51 -14.59 7.91
C GLY A 3 0.45 -14.04 9.35
N GLY A 4 -0.74 -13.67 9.84
CA GLY A 4 -0.89 -13.08 11.18
C GLY A 4 -0.47 -11.61 11.29
N VAL A 5 -0.28 -10.91 10.17
CA VAL A 5 0.05 -9.48 10.14
C VAL A 5 -1.09 -8.67 9.53
N VAL A 6 -1.50 -7.61 10.21
CA VAL A 6 -2.44 -6.58 9.74
C VAL A 6 -1.64 -5.42 9.15
N TYR A 7 -2.05 -4.93 7.98
CA TYR A 7 -1.43 -3.78 7.33
C TYR A 7 -2.42 -2.63 7.29
N VAL A 8 -1.97 -1.42 7.68
CA VAL A 8 -2.84 -0.26 7.89
C VAL A 8 -2.22 0.98 7.28
N GLY A 9 -2.93 1.62 6.34
CA GLY A 9 -2.62 2.98 5.90
C GLY A 9 -3.19 4.00 6.88
N SER A 10 -2.48 5.10 7.12
CA SER A 10 -2.87 6.15 8.06
C SER A 10 -2.78 7.55 7.46
N ASP A 11 -3.63 8.44 7.97
CA ASP A 11 -3.62 9.87 7.66
C ASP A 11 -2.37 10.58 8.19
N ASP A 12 -1.62 9.97 9.10
CA ASP A 12 -0.30 10.45 9.54
C ASP A 12 0.80 10.31 8.46
N GLY A 13 0.45 9.76 7.29
CA GLY A 13 1.35 9.59 6.16
C GLY A 13 2.23 8.35 6.23
N ASN A 14 1.81 7.32 6.96
CA ASN A 14 2.54 6.06 7.08
C ASN A 14 1.68 4.84 6.73
N LEU A 15 2.37 3.76 6.35
CA LEU A 15 1.88 2.40 6.29
C LEU A 15 2.48 1.60 7.44
N TYR A 16 1.63 0.92 8.20
CA TYR A 16 2.02 0.11 9.35
C TYR A 16 1.82 -1.37 9.07
N ALA A 17 2.70 -2.20 9.64
CA ALA A 17 2.45 -3.61 9.85
C ALA A 17 2.35 -3.89 11.34
N VAL A 18 1.30 -4.59 11.73
CA VAL A 18 0.94 -4.87 13.11
C VAL A 18 0.75 -6.37 13.27
N ASP A 19 1.35 -6.93 14.31
CA ASP A 19 1.09 -8.31 14.69
C ASP A 19 -0.38 -8.46 15.12
N ALA A 20 -1.12 -9.35 14.46
CA ALA A 20 -2.57 -9.45 14.64
C ALA A 20 -2.97 -10.00 16.01
N LEU A 21 -2.09 -10.74 16.68
CA LEU A 21 -2.38 -11.34 17.99
C LEU A 21 -2.08 -10.37 19.13
N THR A 22 -0.99 -9.62 19.01
CA THR A 22 -0.46 -8.79 20.11
C THR A 22 -0.74 -7.31 19.92
N GLY A 23 -1.14 -6.87 18.72
CA GLY A 23 -1.28 -5.45 18.38
C GLY A 23 0.05 -4.70 18.30
N LYS A 24 1.20 -5.38 18.42
CA LYS A 24 2.51 -4.75 18.38
C LYS A 24 2.88 -4.37 16.95
N GLN A 25 3.37 -3.15 16.76
CA GLN A 25 3.95 -2.73 15.49
C GLN A 25 5.17 -3.60 15.16
N LYS A 26 5.16 -4.22 13.98
CA LYS A 26 6.30 -4.96 13.41
C LYS A 26 7.22 -4.04 12.63
N TRP A 27 6.65 -3.19 11.79
CA TRP A 27 7.39 -2.17 11.03
C TRP A 27 6.49 -1.00 10.64
N LYS A 28 7.12 0.10 10.22
CA LYS A 28 6.49 1.29 9.64
C LYS A 28 7.23 1.70 8.37
N PHE A 29 6.47 2.03 7.33
CA PHE A 29 6.97 2.67 6.11
C PHE A 29 6.41 4.09 6.00
N THR A 30 7.30 5.07 5.89
CA THR A 30 6.89 6.48 5.74
C THR A 30 6.63 6.79 4.28
N VAL A 31 5.37 7.10 3.98
CA VAL A 31 4.90 7.48 2.64
C VAL A 31 5.09 8.98 2.41
N GLY A 32 4.90 9.79 3.47
CA GLY A 32 5.08 11.25 3.44
C GLY A 32 3.84 12.03 2.98
N ALA A 33 2.70 11.34 2.81
CA ALA A 33 1.40 11.93 2.53
C ALA A 33 0.30 10.96 2.98
N ILE A 34 -0.89 11.50 3.26
CA ILE A 34 -2.05 10.74 3.72
C ILE A 34 -2.26 9.45 2.91
N VAL A 35 -2.51 8.36 3.63
CA VAL A 35 -2.74 7.02 3.08
C VAL A 35 -4.18 6.59 3.36
N TYR A 36 -5.12 7.06 2.53
CA TYR A 36 -6.54 6.70 2.65
C TYR A 36 -6.84 5.25 2.28
N SER A 37 -6.02 4.66 1.41
CA SER A 37 -6.30 3.36 0.82
C SER A 37 -6.12 2.23 1.84
N SER A 38 -6.98 1.21 1.79
CA SER A 38 -6.71 -0.04 2.49
C SER A 38 -5.62 -0.82 1.76
N PRO A 39 -4.53 -1.26 2.42
CA PRO A 39 -3.44 -1.95 1.73
C PRO A 39 -3.87 -3.32 1.18
N ALA A 40 -3.40 -3.65 -0.03
CA ALA A 40 -3.53 -4.99 -0.60
C ALA A 40 -2.25 -5.80 -0.37
N VAL A 41 -2.36 -7.12 -0.25
CA VAL A 41 -1.21 -8.01 -0.05
C VAL A 41 -1.25 -9.11 -1.10
N LEU A 42 -0.14 -9.32 -1.80
CA LEU A 42 0.04 -10.43 -2.75
C LEU A 42 1.48 -10.90 -2.71
N GLY A 43 1.69 -12.17 -2.35
CA GLY A 43 3.03 -12.73 -2.18
C GLY A 43 3.79 -12.07 -1.03
N ASP A 44 5.01 -11.60 -1.30
CA ASP A 44 5.89 -10.93 -0.34
C ASP A 44 5.77 -9.40 -0.36
N ALA A 45 4.73 -8.86 -1.01
CA ALA A 45 4.54 -7.42 -1.19
C ALA A 45 3.20 -6.91 -0.64
N VAL A 46 3.25 -5.69 -0.11
CA VAL A 46 2.10 -4.89 0.31
C VAL A 46 2.01 -3.67 -0.59
N TYR A 47 0.82 -3.40 -1.11
CA TYR A 47 0.53 -2.32 -2.04
C TYR A 47 -0.37 -1.29 -1.39
N VAL A 48 -0.04 -0.01 -1.58
CA VAL A 48 -0.82 1.06 -0.97
C VAL A 48 -0.78 2.33 -1.83
N GLY A 49 -1.93 2.97 -1.98
CA GLY A 49 -2.08 4.25 -2.65
C GLY A 49 -2.02 5.42 -1.68
N SER A 50 -1.57 6.58 -2.15
CA SER A 50 -1.47 7.78 -1.33
C SER A 50 -2.03 9.02 -2.01
N LYS A 51 -2.38 10.01 -1.18
CA LYS A 51 -2.78 11.35 -1.60
C LYS A 51 -1.71 12.06 -2.43
N ASN A 52 -0.44 11.67 -2.35
CA ASN A 52 0.59 12.24 -3.24
C ASN A 52 0.56 11.68 -4.68
N GLY A 53 -0.43 10.85 -5.01
CA GLY A 53 -0.63 10.27 -6.34
C GLY A 53 0.40 9.21 -6.71
N ASN A 54 0.97 8.53 -5.71
CA ASN A 54 1.83 7.38 -5.92
C ASN A 54 1.18 6.10 -5.37
N LEU A 55 1.34 5.02 -6.13
CA LEU A 55 1.17 3.65 -5.69
C LEU A 55 2.54 3.13 -5.21
N TYR A 56 2.60 2.59 -4.01
CA TYR A 56 3.82 2.02 -3.43
C TYR A 56 3.69 0.51 -3.32
N ALA A 57 4.79 -0.20 -3.57
CA ALA A 57 4.98 -1.57 -3.15
C ALA A 57 6.10 -1.63 -2.12
N VAL A 58 5.86 -2.32 -1.01
CA VAL A 58 6.86 -2.57 0.03
C VAL A 58 6.89 -4.04 0.39
N ARG A 59 8.04 -4.53 0.87
CA ARG A 59 8.16 -5.89 1.37
C ARG A 59 7.26 -6.11 2.58
N ALA A 60 6.49 -7.18 2.56
CA ALA A 60 5.56 -7.56 3.62
C ALA A 60 6.25 -7.88 4.95
N ASP A 61 7.47 -8.41 4.89
CA ASP A 61 8.27 -8.83 6.05
C ASP A 61 8.96 -7.67 6.77
N THR A 62 9.41 -6.66 6.03
CA THR A 62 10.37 -5.65 6.50
C THR A 62 9.90 -4.22 6.28
N GLY A 63 8.87 -3.98 5.47
CA GLY A 63 8.42 -2.64 5.07
C GLY A 63 9.39 -1.91 4.14
N LYS A 64 10.44 -2.58 3.65
CA LYS A 64 11.41 -1.98 2.72
C LYS A 64 10.75 -1.69 1.36
N PRO A 65 11.02 -0.54 0.73
CA PRO A 65 10.44 -0.23 -0.58
C PRO A 65 10.91 -1.23 -1.63
N LEU A 66 9.97 -1.70 -2.44
CA LEU A 66 10.22 -2.47 -3.66
C LEU A 66 10.21 -1.54 -4.87
N TRP A 67 9.12 -0.77 -5.03
CA TRP A 67 8.99 0.22 -6.09
C TRP A 67 7.91 1.27 -5.75
N ARG A 68 7.86 2.32 -6.58
CA ARG A 68 6.76 3.30 -6.60
C ARG A 68 6.35 3.60 -8.04
N TYR A 69 5.07 3.88 -8.24
CA TYR A 69 4.52 4.27 -9.53
C TYR A 69 3.67 5.54 -9.38
N ARG A 70 3.96 6.57 -10.18
CA ARG A 70 3.24 7.85 -10.15
C ARG A 70 2.05 7.80 -11.11
N THR A 71 0.83 7.99 -10.58
CA THR A 71 -0.41 8.01 -11.37
C THR A 71 -0.83 9.42 -11.79
N GLY A 72 -0.24 10.46 -11.19
CA GLY A 72 -0.44 11.86 -11.58
C GLY A 72 -1.61 12.57 -10.87
N ALA A 73 -2.41 11.86 -10.08
CA ALA A 73 -3.46 12.43 -9.23
C ALA A 73 -3.64 11.59 -7.96
N ASP A 74 -4.28 12.13 -6.92
CA ASP A 74 -4.55 11.47 -5.64
C ASP A 74 -5.07 10.04 -5.83
N ILE A 75 -4.50 9.10 -5.07
CA ILE A 75 -5.03 7.74 -4.99
C ILE A 75 -5.75 7.61 -3.65
N ARG A 76 -7.08 7.65 -3.68
CA ARG A 76 -7.94 7.37 -2.52
C ARG A 76 -8.49 5.95 -2.49
N SER A 77 -8.53 5.29 -3.65
CA SER A 77 -9.04 3.94 -3.78
C SER A 77 -8.09 2.91 -3.16
N SER A 78 -8.65 1.80 -2.67
CA SER A 78 -7.87 0.63 -2.27
C SER A 78 -7.35 -0.10 -3.51
N PRO A 79 -6.05 -0.41 -3.60
CA PRO A 79 -5.54 -1.25 -4.69
C PRO A 79 -6.11 -2.67 -4.61
N THR A 80 -6.14 -3.37 -5.75
CA THR A 80 -6.34 -4.82 -5.80
C THR A 80 -5.21 -5.45 -6.59
N ALA A 81 -4.73 -6.61 -6.16
CA ALA A 81 -3.58 -7.27 -6.78
C ALA A 81 -3.94 -8.72 -7.10
N ILE A 82 -3.64 -9.14 -8.32
CA ILE A 82 -3.78 -10.53 -8.79
C ILE A 82 -2.61 -10.87 -9.71
N ASP A 83 -2.07 -12.07 -9.55
CA ASP A 83 -0.88 -12.56 -10.25
C ASP A 83 0.34 -11.63 -10.15
N ALA A 84 0.64 -10.91 -11.23
CA ALA A 84 1.74 -9.96 -11.33
C ALA A 84 1.27 -8.50 -11.46
N THR A 85 -0.04 -8.25 -11.38
CA THR A 85 -0.64 -6.96 -11.72
C THR A 85 -1.36 -6.36 -10.52
N VAL A 86 -1.13 -5.07 -10.29
CA VAL A 86 -1.84 -4.25 -9.31
C VAL A 86 -2.71 -3.25 -10.03
N TYR A 87 -3.99 -3.21 -9.67
CA TYR A 87 -4.96 -2.27 -10.20
C TYR A 87 -5.29 -1.22 -9.15
N VAL A 88 -5.35 0.04 -9.59
CA VAL A 88 -5.71 1.16 -8.72
C VAL A 88 -6.35 2.30 -9.50
N GLY A 89 -7.36 2.94 -8.91
CA GLY A 89 -7.98 4.15 -9.45
C GLY A 89 -7.46 5.42 -8.77
N ASN A 90 -7.44 6.54 -9.50
CA ASN A 90 -7.10 7.85 -8.94
C ASN A 90 -8.25 8.87 -9.14
N ASP A 91 -8.10 10.03 -8.52
CA ASP A 91 -9.12 11.10 -8.55
C ASP A 91 -9.30 11.77 -9.93
N SER A 92 -8.43 11.51 -10.91
CA SER A 92 -8.65 11.96 -12.29
C SER A 92 -9.61 11.04 -13.06
N GLY A 93 -10.18 10.03 -12.41
CA GLY A 93 -11.07 9.04 -13.03
C GLY A 93 -10.35 7.97 -13.84
N ALA A 94 -9.01 7.88 -13.73
CA ALA A 94 -8.22 6.88 -14.45
C ALA A 94 -8.04 5.60 -13.60
N VAL A 95 -7.98 4.46 -14.28
CA VAL A 95 -7.60 3.16 -13.70
C VAL A 95 -6.26 2.74 -14.29
N PHE A 96 -5.34 2.35 -13.42
CA PHE A 96 -4.00 1.90 -13.76
C PHE A 96 -3.88 0.40 -13.52
N ALA A 97 -3.12 -0.27 -14.38
CA ALA A 97 -2.64 -1.63 -14.18
C ALA A 97 -1.10 -1.57 -14.17
N VAL A 98 -0.49 -1.92 -13.05
CA VAL A 98 0.97 -1.83 -12.84
C VAL A 98 1.52 -3.23 -12.59
N ASN A 99 2.46 -3.66 -13.44
CA ASN A 99 3.15 -4.94 -13.25
C ASN A 99 4.24 -4.81 -12.18
N ARG A 100 4.37 -5.85 -11.34
CA ARG A 100 5.37 -5.95 -10.27
C ARG A 100 6.80 -6.17 -10.75
#